data_AF-A0A1Y0BI58-F1
#
_entry.id   AF-A0A1Y0BI58-F1
#
_cell.length_a   1.000
_cell.length_b   1.000
_cell.length_c   1.000
_cell.angle_alpha   90.00
_cell.angle_beta   90.00
_cell.angle_gamma   90.00
#
_symmetry.space_group_name_H-M   'P 1'
#
loop_
_entity.id
_entity.type
_entity.pdbx_description
1 polymer ?
#
loop_
_entity_poly.entity_id
_entity_poly.type
_entity_poly.pdbx_seq_one_letter_code
_entity_poly.pdbx_strand_id
1 'polypeptide(L)' 'MVHNGIRRVVANRFPYSIYFRAQVKRIVVLAVFDSSRDPTIWQRREG' A
#
# COMPACT_ATOMS: atom_id res chain seq x y z
N MET A 1 14.11 5.08 -2.95
CA MET A 1 14.35 3.88 -3.78
C MET A 1 13.03 3.48 -4.43
N VAL A 2 12.86 3.69 -5.74
CA VAL A 2 11.64 3.27 -6.46
C VAL A 2 11.89 1.85 -6.95
N HIS A 3 11.43 0.86 -6.20
CA HIS A 3 11.50 -0.53 -6.65
C HIS A 3 10.45 -0.76 -7.75
N ASN A 4 10.89 -1.13 -8.95
CA ASN A 4 10.09 -1.79 -9.99
C ASN A 4 8.82 -1.06 -10.51
N GLY A 5 8.79 0.28 -10.47
CA GLY A 5 7.64 1.06 -10.96
C GLY A 5 6.42 1.02 -10.04
N ILE A 6 6.61 0.58 -8.79
CA ILE A 6 5.60 0.69 -7.74
C ILE A 6 5.49 2.15 -7.31
N ARG A 7 4.26 2.66 -7.27
CA ARG A 7 3.91 4.02 -6.84
C ARG A 7 3.14 3.95 -5.52
N ARG A 8 3.26 5.00 -4.71
CA ARG A 8 2.53 5.17 -3.45
C ARG A 8 1.69 6.44 -3.49
N VAL A 9 0.46 6.37 -3.01
CA VAL A 9 -0.39 7.54 -2.73
C VAL A 9 -0.96 7.45 -1.33
N VAL A 10 -1.16 8.60 -0.68
CA VAL A 10 -1.89 8.70 0.59
C VAL A 10 -3.33 9.11 0.28
N ALA A 11 -4.29 8.33 0.76
CA ALA A 11 -5.70 8.62 0.56
C ALA A 11 -6.10 9.91 1.30
N ASN A 12 -6.96 10.72 0.66
CA ASN A 12 -7.31 12.06 1.16
C ASN A 12 -8.19 12.02 2.43
N ARG A 13 -8.91 10.92 2.69
CA ARG A 13 -9.89 10.79 3.77
C ARG A 13 -9.47 9.72 4.78
N PHE A 14 -8.42 10.02 5.55
CA PHE A 14 -7.86 9.17 6.64
C PHE A 14 -6.85 8.11 6.13
N PRO A 15 -5.78 7.79 6.90
CA PRO A 15 -4.44 7.84 6.35
C PRO A 15 -3.98 6.48 5.81
N TYR A 16 -4.72 6.02 4.80
CA TYR A 16 -4.33 4.83 4.06
C TYR A 16 -3.24 5.18 3.05
N SER A 17 -2.11 4.48 3.11
CA SER A 17 -1.11 4.47 2.05
C SER A 17 -1.39 3.32 1.09
N ILE A 18 -1.68 3.63 -0.17
CA ILE A 18 -1.95 2.66 -1.22
C ILE A 18 -0.70 2.49 -2.07
N TYR A 19 -0.23 1.26 -2.20
CA TYR A 19 0.87 0.89 -3.09
C TYR A 19 0.29 0.20 -4.32
N PHE A 20 0.66 0.68 -5.50
CA PHE A 20 0.09 0.19 -6.76
C PHE A 20 1.09 0.25 -7.91
N ARG A 21 0.79 -0.49 -8.98
CA ARG A 21 1.47 -0.37 -10.26
C ARG A 21 0.47 0.02 -11.34
N ALA A 22 0.82 1.05 -12.10
CA ALA A 22 0.08 1.40 -13.31
C ALA A 22 0.52 0.48 -14.46
N GLN A 23 -0.45 -0.19 -15.09
CA GLN A 23 -0.28 -0.93 -16.32
C GLN A 23 -1.10 -0.25 -17.43
N VAL A 24 -0.80 -0.57 -18.69
CA VAL A 24 -1.41 0.11 -19.86
C VAL A 24 -2.94 0.16 -19.80
N LYS A 25 -3.60 -0.89 -19.27
CA LYS A 25 -5.06 -1.01 -19.25
C LYS A 25 -5.69 -1.01 -17.85
N ARG A 26 -4.88 -0.96 -16.78
CA ARG A 26 -5.39 -1.10 -15.41
C ARG A 26 -4.41 -0.60 -14.35
N ILE A 27 -4.94 -0.36 -13.16
CA ILE A 27 -4.15 -0.14 -11.95
C ILE A 27 -4.24 -1.41 -11.11
N VAL A 28 -3.09 -1.96 -10.71
CA VAL A 28 -3.02 -3.11 -9.81
C VAL A 28 -2.62 -2.60 -8.43
N VAL A 29 -3.54 -2.72 -7.47
CA VAL A 29 -3.26 -2.41 -6.06
C VAL A 29 -2.56 -3.61 -5.44
N LEU A 30 -1.38 -3.37 -4.86
CA LEU A 30 -0.54 -4.40 -4.26
C LEU A 30 -0.76 -4.48 -2.75
N ALA A 31 -0.95 -3.33 -2.10
CA ALA A 31 -1.17 -3.23 -0.68
C ALA A 31 -1.88 -1.93 -0.29
N VAL A 32 -2.63 -2.00 0.81
CA VAL A 32 -3.25 -0.85 1.47
C VAL A 32 -2.81 -0.88 2.93
N PHE A 33 -2.11 0.15 3.36
CA PHE A 33 -1.62 0.27 4.74
C PHE A 33 -2.41 1.34 5.48
N ASP A 34 -2.95 0.98 6.63
CA ASP A 34 -3.50 1.94 7.58
C ASP A 34 -2.35 2.56 8.38
N SER A 35 -2.01 3.83 8.12
CA SER A 35 -0.91 4.46 8.86
C SER A 35 -1.30 4.87 10.29
N SER A 36 -2.56 4.71 10.68
CA SER A 36 -2.99 4.89 12.07
C SER A 36 -2.79 3.64 12.92
N ARG A 37 -2.60 2.47 12.28
CA ARG A 37 -2.32 1.20 12.97
C ARG A 37 -0.81 0.95 13.04
N ASP A 38 -0.40 0.30 14.13
CA ASP A 38 0.97 -0.16 14.31
C ASP A 38 1.38 -1.08 13.12
N PRO A 39 2.42 -0.73 12.35
CA PRO A 39 2.85 -1.47 11.18
C PRO A 39 3.39 -2.87 11.49
N THR A 40 3.56 -3.26 12.76
CA THR A 40 4.02 -4.60 13.18
C THR A 40 2.87 -5.61 13.35
N ILE A 41 1.61 -5.19 13.28
CA ILE A 41 0.44 -6.06 13.56
C ILE A 41 0.35 -7.25 12.59
N TRP A 42 0.80 -7.11 11.33
CA TRP A 42 0.71 -8.20 10.35
C TRP A 42 1.60 -9.40 10.69
N GLN A 43 2.68 -9.21 11.46
CA GLN A 43 3.56 -10.31 11.90
C GLN A 43 2.84 -11.26 12.85
N ARG A 44 1.79 -10.81 13.53
CA ARG A 44 0.98 -11.66 14.41
C ARG A 44 -0.02 -12.54 13.65
N ARG A 45 -0.14 -12.38 12.33
CA ARG A 45 -1.07 -13.17 11.50
C ARG A 45 -0.44 -14.43 10.92
N GLU A 46 0.87 -14.61 11.07
CA GLU A 46 1.53 -15.88 10.79
C GLU A 46 1.35 -16.80 11.99
N GLY A 47 0.24 -17.55 11.95
CA GLY A 47 -0.01 -18.72 12.78
C GLY A 47 -0.22 -19.93 11.88
#